data_AF-A0A933BSX7-F1
#
_entry.id   AF-A0A933BSX7-F1
#
_cell.length_a   1.000
_cell.length_b   1.000
_cell.length_c   1.000
_cell.angle_alpha   90.00
_cell.angle_beta   90.00
_cell.angle_gamma   90.00
#
_symmetry.space_group_name_H-M   'P 1'
#
loop_
_entity.id
_entity.type
_entity.pdbx_description
1 polymer ?
#
loop_
_entity_poly.entity_id
_entity_poly.type
_entity_poly.pdbx_seq_one_letter_code
_entity_poly.pdbx_strand_id
1 'polypeptide(L)' 'MYYQDLVLALENFFARKGCVMQEPYDIEVGAGTMNPATFLRVLGPEPWNVA' A
#
# COMPACT_ATOMS: atom_id res chain seq x y z
N MET A 1 16.96 16.01 -0.28
CA MET A 1 15.87 15.04 -0.03
C MET A 1 14.57 15.82 -0.05
N TYR A 2 13.77 15.58 -1.08
CA TYR A 2 12.43 16.11 -1.26
C TYR A 2 11.39 15.10 -0.78
N TYR A 3 10.15 15.54 -0.61
CA TYR A 3 9.05 14.66 -0.21
C TYR A 3 8.86 13.49 -1.20
N GLN A 4 8.92 13.75 -2.50
CA GLN A 4 8.87 12.71 -3.55
C GLN A 4 10.00 11.68 -3.41
N ASP A 5 11.20 12.10 -2.97
CA ASP A 5 12.33 11.18 -2.79
C ASP A 5 12.05 10.22 -1.62
N LEU A 6 11.37 10.70 -0.57
CA LEU A 6 10.95 9.88 0.57
C LEU A 6 9.89 8.85 0.15
N VAL A 7 8.88 9.26 -0.62
CA VAL A 7 7.84 8.37 -1.13
C VAL A 7 8.46 7.28 -2.01
N LEU A 8 9.28 7.66 -3.00
CA LEU A 8 10.01 6.72 -3.85
C LEU A 8 10.92 5.78 -3.05
N ALA A 9 11.57 6.25 -1.98
CA ALA A 9 12.42 5.41 -1.15
C ALA A 9 11.61 4.33 -0.41
N LEU A 10 10.41 4.67 0.07
CA LEU A 10 9.50 3.72 0.74
C LEU A 10 8.95 2.70 -0.25
N GLU A 11 8.49 3.13 -1.43
CA GLU A 11 8.02 2.24 -2.49
C GLU A 11 9.09 1.21 -2.88
N ASN A 12 10.32 1.69 -3.13
CA ASN A 12 11.46 0.81 -3.46
C ASN A 12 11.83 -0.13 -2.30
N PHE A 13 11.70 0.30 -1.05
CA PHE A 13 11.95 -0.55 0.11
C PHE A 13 10.95 -1.69 0.20
N PHE A 14 9.65 -1.41 0.09
CA PHE A 14 8.59 -2.41 0.21
C PHE A 14 8.49 -3.32 -1.03
N ALA A 15 8.74 -2.80 -2.23
CA ALA A 15 8.87 -3.62 -3.43
C ALA A 15 9.95 -4.71 -3.25
N ARG A 16 11.10 -4.37 -2.68
CA ARG A 16 12.17 -5.35 -2.33
C ARG A 16 11.78 -6.34 -1.23
N LYS A 17 10.76 -6.02 -0.42
CA LYS A 17 10.17 -6.92 0.59
C LYS A 17 9.05 -7.79 0.02
N GLY A 18 8.78 -7.72 -1.28
CA GLY A 18 7.74 -8.50 -1.95
C GLY A 18 6.34 -7.94 -1.75
N CYS A 19 6.20 -6.64 -1.47
CA CYS A 19 4.91 -5.97 -1.49
C CYS A 19 4.49 -5.68 -2.94
N VAL A 20 3.21 -5.86 -3.23
CA VAL A 20 2.58 -5.25 -4.41
C VAL A 20 2.47 -3.75 -4.16
N MET A 21 2.88 -2.93 -5.13
CA MET A 21 2.74 -1.47 -5.04
C MET A 21 1.34 -1.07 -5.53
N GLN A 22 0.52 -0.56 -4.62
CA GLN A 22 -0.86 -0.21 -4.89
C GLN A 22 -1.05 1.30 -4.96
N GLU A 23 -1.80 1.76 -5.96
CA GLU A 23 -2.11 3.18 -6.09
C GLU A 23 -3.16 3.65 -5.06
N PRO A 24 -3.18 4.95 -4.73
CA PRO A 24 -4.23 5.56 -3.92
C PRO A 24 -5.62 5.23 -4.44
N TYR A 25 -6.56 5.06 -3.50
CA TYR A 25 -7.94 4.79 -3.85
C TYR A 25 -8.62 6.06 -4.38
N ASP A 26 -9.51 5.90 -5.37
CA ASP A 26 -10.12 6.98 -6.14
C ASP A 26 -11.37 7.60 -5.48
N ILE A 27 -11.70 7.15 -4.27
CA ILE A 27 -12.76 7.73 -3.43
C ILE A 27 -12.21 8.19 -2.09
N GLU A 28 -12.91 9.12 -1.45
CA GLU A 28 -12.49 9.70 -0.18
C GLU A 28 -12.55 8.67 0.95
N VAL A 29 -11.43 8.53 1.66
CA VAL A 29 -11.31 7.68 2.84
C VAL A 29 -10.52 8.40 3.94
N GLY A 30 -10.84 8.11 5.20
CA GLY A 30 -10.15 8.72 6.33
C GLY A 30 -8.78 8.11 6.64
N ALA A 31 -8.50 6.90 6.14
CA ALA A 31 -7.25 6.18 6.35
C ALA A 31 -7.06 5.08 5.29
N GLY A 32 -5.81 4.68 5.05
CA GLY A 32 -5.48 3.57 4.14
C GLY A 32 -6.09 2.21 4.54
N THR A 33 -6.48 2.04 5.81
CA THR A 33 -7.22 0.86 6.28
C THR A 33 -8.54 0.66 5.55
N MET A 34 -9.16 1.74 5.05
CA MET A 34 -10.43 1.69 4.31
C MET A 34 -10.26 1.41 2.81
N ASN A 35 -9.03 1.41 2.28
CA ASN A 35 -8.77 0.98 0.91
C ASN A 35 -9.14 -0.50 0.76
N PRO A 36 -9.85 -0.94 -0.30
CA PRO A 36 -10.17 -2.35 -0.54
C PRO A 36 -8.94 -3.27 -0.55
N ALA A 37 -7.77 -2.76 -0.97
CA ALA A 37 -6.49 -3.47 -0.90
C ALA A 37 -6.05 -3.80 0.53
N THR A 38 -6.62 -3.15 1.55
CA THR A 38 -6.46 -3.49 2.96
C THR A 38 -7.73 -4.15 3.51
N PHE A 39 -8.85 -3.42 3.55
CA PHE A 39 -10.06 -3.81 4.28
C PHE A 39 -10.62 -5.16 3.84
N LEU A 40 -10.63 -5.46 2.54
CA LEU A 40 -11.16 -6.73 2.03
C LEU A 40 -10.10 -7.83 2.02
N ARG A 41 -8.83 -7.48 1.82
CA ARG A 41 -7.74 -8.46 1.69
C ARG A 41 -7.28 -9.07 3.01
N VAL A 42 -7.57 -8.43 4.16
CA VAL A 42 -7.29 -9.01 5.48
C VAL A 42 -8.26 -10.12 5.90
N LEU A 43 -9.36 -10.32 5.17
CA LEU A 43 -10.42 -11.26 5.55
C LEU A 43 -10.14 -12.71 5.12
N GLY A 44 -9.32 -12.90 4.08
CA GLY A 44 -9.04 -14.20 3.48
C GLY A 44 -7.83 -14.89 4.11
N PRO A 45 -7.71 -16.23 3.97
CA PRO A 45 -6.51 -16.97 4.37
C PRO A 45 -5.32 -16.74 3.42
N GLU A 46 -5.54 -16.15 2.25
CA GLU A 46 -4.50 -15.95 1.25
C GLU A 46 -3.44 -14.95 1.74
N PRO A 47 -2.14 -15.25 1.55
CA PRO A 47 -1.09 -14.31 1.88
C PRO A 47 -1.26 -13.03 1.06
N TRP A 48 -1.14 -11.89 1.73
CA TRP A 48 -1.26 -10.58 1.10
C TRP A 48 -0.24 -9.61 1.68
N ASN A 49 0.57 -9.02 0.80
CA ASN A 49 1.60 -8.05 1.15
C ASN A 49 1.51 -6.89 0.16
N VAL A 50 1.13 -5.71 0.63
CA VAL A 50 0.85 -4.53 -0.19
C VAL A 50 1.43 -3.28 0.47
N ALA A 51 1.87 -2.32 -0.34
CA ALA A 51 2.38 -1.03 0.10
C ALA A 51 1.87 0.08 -0.82
#